data_AF-A0A3L8SYT7-F1
#
_entry.id   AF-A0A3L8SYT7-F1
#
_cell.length_a   1.000
_cell.length_b   1.000
_cell.length_c   1.000
_cell.angle_alpha   90.00
_cell.angle_beta   90.00
_cell.angle_gamma   90.00
#
_symmetry.space_group_name_H-M   'P 1'
#
loop_
_entity.id
_entity.type
_entity.pdbx_description
1 polymer ?
#
loop_
_entity_poly.entity_id
_entity_poly.type
_entity_poly.pdbx_seq_one_letter_code
_entity_poly.pdbx_strand_id
1 'polypeptide(L)'
;MADFLLPPGTNSFHRFTPESLAAIEKRIAEKLARNAKQEYREQLGEEEKPQPQFDLQACKKLPDIYGTVSPELIGEPLEDIDPFYNDRKTFIVLNKGKTIFRFSATPALYILSPFHPIRRAAIKILVHSYPFLDHHHGLFLMQTIAFDFSMFIMCTILTNCVFMAQSETPSWNKYVEYTFTGIYTFESLIKILARGFCMTEFTFLRDPWNWLDFSVIVMAYITEFVDLGNVSALRTFRVLRALKTISVISGLKTIVGALIQSVKKLADVMILTVFCLSVFALIGLQLFMGNLRHKCVRDYTMFNFTNGSLYLDGRTWNNSEEFLSDPGKLLFAL
;
A
#
# COMPACT_ATOMS: atom_id res chain seq x y z
N MET A 1 -36.42 -7.50 -5.95
CA MET A 1 -36.40 -8.53 -7.03
C MET A 1 -35.31 -8.10 -7.99
N ALA A 2 -34.27 -8.92 -8.17
CA ALA A 2 -33.17 -8.59 -9.07
C ALA A 2 -33.67 -8.63 -10.51
N ASP A 3 -33.72 -7.47 -11.17
CA ASP A 3 -33.87 -7.41 -12.62
C ASP A 3 -32.64 -8.07 -13.23
N PHE A 4 -32.80 -9.35 -13.60
CA PHE A 4 -31.85 -10.10 -14.39
C PHE A 4 -31.90 -9.51 -15.81
N LEU A 5 -31.27 -8.35 -16.00
CA LEU A 5 -31.13 -7.72 -17.30
C LEU A 5 -30.41 -8.72 -18.21
N LEU A 6 -31.12 -9.17 -19.24
CA LEU A 6 -30.59 -9.97 -20.34
C LEU A 6 -29.24 -9.41 -20.80
N PRO A 7 -28.24 -10.25 -21.11
CA PRO A 7 -26.93 -9.75 -21.49
C PRO A 7 -27.09 -8.87 -22.73
N PRO A 8 -26.60 -7.62 -22.69
CA PRO A 8 -26.69 -6.75 -23.84
C PRO A 8 -25.87 -7.42 -24.97
N GLY A 9 -26.51 -7.64 -26.12
CA GLY A 9 -25.97 -8.43 -27.23
C GLY A 9 -24.68 -7.85 -27.83
N THR A 10 -24.31 -8.32 -29.03
CA THR A 10 -23.08 -7.97 -29.77
C THR A 10 -22.83 -6.47 -29.98
N ASN A 11 -23.81 -5.60 -29.71
CA ASN A 11 -23.72 -4.14 -29.82
C ASN A 11 -23.71 -3.39 -28.46
N SER A 12 -23.36 -4.08 -27.37
CA SER A 12 -23.39 -3.53 -26.00
C SER A 12 -22.31 -2.48 -25.70
N PHE A 13 -21.27 -2.37 -26.55
CA PHE A 13 -20.14 -1.48 -26.32
C PHE A 13 -20.29 -0.18 -27.10
N HIS A 14 -20.46 0.93 -26.39
CA HIS A 14 -20.49 2.28 -26.95
C HIS A 14 -19.22 3.05 -26.58
N ARG A 15 -18.72 3.87 -27.51
CA ARG A 15 -17.58 4.76 -27.26
C ARG A 15 -17.98 5.83 -26.26
N PHE A 16 -17.10 6.12 -25.31
CA PHE A 16 -17.30 7.19 -24.35
C PHE A 16 -17.09 8.55 -25.03
N THR A 17 -18.17 9.29 -25.25
CA THR A 17 -18.15 10.61 -25.88
C THR A 17 -18.40 11.73 -24.86
N PRO A 18 -18.11 13.01 -25.19
CA PRO A 18 -18.51 14.13 -24.35
C PRO A 18 -20.03 14.17 -24.09
N GLU A 19 -20.82 13.71 -25.05
CA GLU A 19 -22.29 13.60 -24.94
C GLU A 19 -22.68 12.53 -23.91
N SER A 20 -22.00 11.39 -23.90
CA SER A 20 -22.15 10.33 -22.88
C SER A 20 -21.88 10.88 -21.47
N LEU A 21 -20.83 11.69 -21.30
CA LEU A 21 -20.51 12.33 -20.03
C LEU A 21 -21.60 13.31 -19.59
N ALA A 22 -22.09 14.16 -20.52
CA ALA A 22 -23.17 15.09 -20.24
C ALA A 22 -24.49 14.38 -19.86
N ALA A 23 -24.78 13.24 -20.49
CA ALA A 23 -25.93 12.41 -20.16
C ALA A 23 -25.82 11.82 -18.75
N ILE A 24 -24.64 11.35 -18.34
CA ILE A 24 -24.37 10.88 -16.98
C ILE A 24 -24.52 12.02 -15.98
N GLU A 25 -23.97 13.20 -16.26
CA GLU A 25 -24.07 14.38 -15.40
C GLU A 25 -25.52 14.81 -15.18
N LYS A 26 -26.34 14.77 -16.23
CA LYS A 26 -27.77 15.04 -16.15
C LYS A 26 -28.47 14.03 -15.23
N ARG A 27 -28.20 12.72 -15.38
CA ARG A 27 -28.77 11.67 -14.51
C ARG A 27 -28.37 11.85 -13.05
N ILE A 28 -27.11 12.21 -12.79
CA ILE A 28 -26.61 12.50 -11.43
C ILE A 28 -27.35 13.71 -10.85
N ALA A 29 -27.48 14.79 -11.62
CA ALA A 29 -28.20 15.99 -11.18
C ALA A 29 -29.67 15.71 -10.89
N GLU A 30 -30.35 14.91 -11.74
CA GLU A 30 -31.73 14.48 -11.53
C GLU A 30 -31.88 13.58 -10.30
N LYS A 31 -30.93 12.69 -10.02
CA LYS A 31 -30.90 11.87 -8.80
C LYS A 31 -30.65 12.72 -7.56
N LEU A 32 -29.69 13.64 -7.60
CA LEU A 32 -29.44 14.58 -6.50
C LEU A 32 -30.67 15.45 -6.23
N ALA A 33 -31.36 15.93 -7.28
CA ALA A 33 -32.59 16.70 -7.14
C ALA A 33 -33.76 15.85 -6.60
N ARG A 34 -33.84 14.56 -6.95
CA ARG A 34 -34.79 13.60 -6.34
C ARG A 34 -34.46 13.34 -4.88
N ASN A 35 -33.20 13.06 -4.57
CA ASN A 35 -32.75 12.79 -3.21
C ASN A 35 -32.91 14.00 -2.29
N ALA A 36 -32.60 15.21 -2.75
CA ALA A 36 -32.86 16.45 -2.01
C ALA A 36 -34.36 16.71 -1.77
N LYS A 37 -35.24 16.20 -2.63
CA LYS A 37 -36.70 16.20 -2.42
C LYS A 37 -37.18 15.06 -1.51
N GLN A 38 -36.47 13.94 -1.49
CA GLN A 38 -36.79 12.73 -0.72
C GLN A 38 -36.22 12.76 0.70
N GLU A 39 -35.18 13.57 0.96
CA GLU A 39 -34.56 13.81 2.27
C GLU A 39 -35.53 14.48 3.27
N TYR A 40 -36.72 14.87 2.81
CA TYR A 40 -37.85 15.30 3.65
C TYR A 40 -38.84 14.17 4.01
N ARG A 41 -38.78 12.97 3.38
CA ARG A 41 -39.87 11.99 3.45
C ARG A 41 -39.56 10.62 4.07
N GLU A 42 -38.33 10.15 4.19
CA GLU A 42 -38.12 8.75 4.63
C GLU A 42 -37.07 8.59 5.76
N GLN A 43 -37.59 8.31 6.95
CA GLN A 43 -36.88 7.80 8.14
C GLN A 43 -37.14 6.30 8.38
N LEU A 44 -37.69 5.56 7.43
CA LEU A 44 -37.99 4.13 7.61
C LEU A 44 -37.67 3.36 6.32
N GLY A 45 -36.66 2.49 6.39
CA GLY A 45 -36.32 1.53 5.34
C GLY A 45 -34.84 1.58 4.96
N GLU A 46 -34.07 0.60 5.41
CA GLU A 46 -32.75 0.33 4.84
C GLU A 46 -32.94 -0.20 3.41
N GLU A 47 -32.96 0.69 2.41
CA GLU A 47 -32.78 0.27 1.03
C GLU A 47 -31.38 -0.34 0.89
N GLU A 48 -31.35 -1.63 0.55
CA GLU A 48 -30.12 -2.37 0.30
C GLU A 48 -29.35 -1.69 -0.83
N LYS A 49 -28.24 -1.01 -0.49
CA LYS A 49 -27.41 -0.31 -1.48
C LYS A 49 -27.00 -1.32 -2.55
N PRO A 50 -27.25 -1.04 -3.85
CA PRO A 50 -26.91 -1.97 -4.91
C PRO A 50 -25.41 -2.28 -4.85
N GLN A 51 -25.04 -3.54 -5.01
CA GLN A 51 -23.64 -3.98 -5.01
C GLN A 51 -23.16 -4.16 -6.46
N PRO A 52 -21.88 -3.86 -6.76
CA PRO A 52 -21.34 -4.08 -8.09
C PRO A 52 -21.32 -5.57 -8.44
N GLN A 53 -21.52 -5.90 -9.72
CA GLN A 53 -21.52 -7.29 -10.16
C GLN A 53 -20.12 -7.93 -10.01
N PHE A 54 -20.05 -9.11 -9.40
CA PHE A 54 -18.79 -9.81 -9.13
C PHE A 54 -17.99 -10.14 -10.41
N ASP A 55 -18.67 -10.41 -11.52
CA ASP A 55 -18.09 -10.83 -12.79
C ASP A 55 -17.48 -9.67 -13.58
N LEU A 56 -17.97 -8.45 -13.35
CA LEU A 56 -17.51 -7.24 -14.01
C LEU A 56 -16.46 -6.47 -13.20
N GLN A 57 -15.86 -7.06 -12.16
CA GLN A 57 -14.84 -6.39 -11.35
C GLN A 57 -13.60 -5.98 -12.19
N ALA A 58 -12.97 -4.87 -11.83
CA ALA A 58 -11.78 -4.38 -12.52
C ALA A 58 -10.66 -5.44 -12.54
N CYS A 59 -9.90 -5.47 -13.63
CA CYS A 59 -8.84 -6.44 -13.93
C CYS A 59 -9.30 -7.90 -14.10
N LYS A 60 -10.60 -8.20 -14.12
CA LYS A 60 -11.12 -9.51 -14.54
C LYS A 60 -11.28 -9.58 -16.05
N LYS A 61 -11.22 -10.79 -16.59
CA LYS A 61 -11.56 -11.07 -17.98
C LYS A 61 -13.07 -10.95 -18.13
N LEU A 62 -13.50 -10.20 -19.14
CA LEU A 62 -14.90 -10.08 -19.52
C LEU A 62 -15.48 -11.47 -19.81
N PRO A 63 -16.62 -11.84 -19.20
CA PRO A 63 -17.30 -13.10 -19.50
C PRO A 63 -17.66 -13.22 -20.98
N ASP A 64 -17.57 -14.43 -21.54
CA ASP A 64 -17.85 -14.66 -22.97
C ASP A 64 -19.32 -14.40 -23.37
N ILE A 65 -20.21 -14.23 -22.38
CA ILE A 65 -21.63 -13.87 -22.53
C ILE A 65 -21.80 -12.53 -23.26
N TYR A 66 -20.84 -11.61 -23.14
CA TYR A 66 -20.88 -10.28 -23.79
C TYR A 66 -20.40 -10.29 -25.26
N GLY A 67 -20.08 -11.48 -25.81
CA GLY A 67 -19.67 -11.62 -27.21
C GLY A 67 -18.23 -11.21 -27.50
N THR A 68 -17.94 -11.01 -28.80
CA THR A 68 -16.65 -10.57 -29.30
C THR A 68 -16.64 -9.05 -29.49
N VAL A 69 -15.72 -8.38 -28.82
CA VAL A 69 -15.49 -6.93 -28.94
C VAL A 69 -14.83 -6.63 -30.29
N SER A 70 -15.36 -5.67 -31.05
CA SER A 70 -14.74 -5.24 -32.32
C SER A 70 -13.31 -4.72 -32.09
N PRO A 71 -12.33 -5.06 -32.94
CA PRO A 71 -10.93 -4.68 -32.74
C PRO A 71 -10.69 -3.17 -32.69
N GLU A 72 -11.58 -2.36 -33.29
CA GLU A 72 -11.54 -0.89 -33.26
C GLU A 72 -11.94 -0.26 -31.91
N LEU A 73 -12.58 -1.02 -31.01
CA LEU A 73 -13.02 -0.55 -29.68
C LEU A 73 -11.99 -0.89 -28.59
N ILE A 74 -10.94 -1.64 -28.92
CA ILE A 74 -9.91 -2.07 -27.97
C ILE A 74 -8.93 -0.92 -27.71
N GLY A 75 -8.72 -0.60 -26.43
CA GLY A 75 -7.86 0.51 -26.01
C GLY A 75 -8.47 1.90 -26.14
N GLU A 76 -9.73 2.00 -26.60
CA GLU A 76 -10.52 3.23 -26.59
C GLU A 76 -11.39 3.30 -25.32
N PRO A 77 -11.74 4.50 -24.84
CA PRO A 77 -12.65 4.66 -23.71
C PRO A 77 -14.08 4.30 -24.14
N LEU A 78 -14.72 3.42 -23.38
CA LEU A 78 -16.07 2.89 -23.58
C LEU A 78 -16.97 3.23 -22.39
N GLU A 79 -18.28 3.24 -22.61
CA GLU A 79 -19.27 3.39 -21.54
C GLU A 79 -19.27 2.17 -20.59
N ASP A 80 -19.58 2.39 -19.31
CA ASP A 80 -19.66 1.31 -18.32
C ASP A 80 -20.89 0.43 -18.58
N ILE A 81 -20.68 -0.88 -18.58
CA ILE A 81 -21.72 -1.87 -18.93
C ILE A 81 -22.54 -2.26 -17.69
N ASP A 82 -21.95 -2.11 -16.52
CA ASP A 82 -22.55 -2.52 -15.26
C ASP A 82 -23.59 -1.47 -14.82
N PRO A 83 -24.88 -1.86 -14.65
CA PRO A 83 -25.95 -0.95 -14.27
C PRO A 83 -25.68 -0.16 -12.99
N PHE A 84 -24.87 -0.71 -12.08
CA PHE A 84 -24.47 -0.05 -10.84
C PHE A 84 -23.64 1.23 -11.09
N TYR A 85 -22.90 1.29 -12.21
CA TYR A 85 -22.05 2.42 -12.57
C TYR A 85 -22.71 3.41 -13.54
N ASN A 86 -23.93 3.17 -14.01
CA ASN A 86 -24.65 4.04 -14.95
C ASN A 86 -24.87 5.49 -14.47
N ASP A 87 -24.92 5.68 -13.16
CA ASP A 87 -25.07 6.98 -12.48
C ASP A 87 -23.77 7.49 -11.88
N ARG A 88 -22.63 6.90 -12.25
CA ARG A 88 -21.31 7.31 -11.80
C ARG A 88 -20.54 7.81 -13.01
N LYS A 89 -19.67 8.80 -12.79
CA LYS A 89 -18.79 9.32 -13.85
C LYS A 89 -17.65 8.34 -14.07
N THR A 90 -17.90 7.21 -14.72
CA THR A 90 -16.91 6.17 -15.02
C THR A 90 -16.89 5.83 -16.50
N PHE A 91 -15.76 5.32 -16.96
CA PHE A 91 -15.61 4.72 -18.28
C PHE A 91 -14.72 3.49 -18.16
N ILE A 92 -14.88 2.56 -19.10
CA ILE A 92 -14.09 1.33 -19.14
C ILE A 92 -13.16 1.35 -20.34
N VAL A 93 -12.02 0.69 -20.23
CA VAL A 93 -11.12 0.44 -21.34
C VAL A 93 -10.82 -1.04 -21.37
N LEU A 94 -10.99 -1.65 -22.54
CA LEU A 94 -10.74 -3.07 -22.74
C LEU A 94 -9.38 -3.27 -23.38
N ASN A 95 -8.66 -4.29 -22.92
CA ASN A 95 -7.42 -4.74 -23.55
C ASN A 95 -7.71 -5.86 -24.58
N LYS A 96 -6.72 -6.19 -25.42
CA LYS A 96 -6.80 -7.25 -26.44
C LYS A 96 -7.21 -8.62 -25.87
N GLY A 97 -6.84 -8.89 -24.61
CA GLY A 97 -7.26 -10.09 -23.86
C GLY A 97 -8.66 -10.03 -23.24
N LYS A 98 -9.52 -9.06 -23.61
CA LYS A 98 -10.84 -8.77 -23.03
C LYS A 98 -10.82 -8.47 -21.51
N THR A 99 -9.74 -7.92 -20.96
CA THR A 99 -9.69 -7.53 -19.53
C THR A 99 -10.26 -6.13 -19.33
N ILE A 100 -11.09 -5.95 -18.31
CA ILE A 100 -11.81 -4.70 -18.02
C ILE A 100 -10.96 -3.80 -17.11
N PHE A 101 -10.60 -2.60 -17.58
CA PHE A 101 -10.02 -1.55 -16.74
C PHE A 101 -11.03 -0.43 -16.56
N ARG A 102 -11.39 -0.09 -15.32
CA ARG A 102 -12.30 1.00 -15.02
C ARG A 102 -11.54 2.27 -14.62
N PHE A 103 -12.00 3.41 -15.10
CA PHE A 103 -11.43 4.73 -14.83
C PHE A 103 -12.55 5.73 -14.48
N SER A 104 -12.21 6.73 -13.68
CA SER A 104 -13.11 7.85 -13.37
C SER A 104 -13.12 8.87 -14.52
N ALA A 105 -14.28 9.33 -14.98
CA ALA A 105 -14.43 10.37 -16.00
C ALA A 105 -14.33 11.81 -15.46
N THR A 106 -13.79 12.03 -14.26
CA THR A 106 -13.57 13.37 -13.69
C THR A 106 -12.24 13.98 -14.14
N PRO A 107 -12.12 15.32 -14.23
CA PRO A 107 -10.86 15.97 -14.60
C PRO A 107 -9.74 15.64 -13.60
N ALA A 108 -8.59 15.20 -14.11
CA ALA A 108 -7.40 14.94 -13.30
C ALA A 108 -6.65 16.26 -13.06
N LEU A 109 -6.13 16.47 -11.84
CA LEU A 109 -5.40 17.70 -11.44
C LEU A 109 -6.15 19.01 -11.73
N TYR A 110 -7.48 18.98 -11.74
CA TYR A 110 -8.37 20.11 -12.08
C TYR A 110 -8.20 20.73 -13.49
N ILE A 111 -7.26 20.24 -14.30
CA ILE A 111 -6.90 20.81 -15.61
C ILE A 111 -7.06 19.79 -16.75
N LEU A 112 -6.87 18.51 -16.48
CA LEU A 112 -6.84 17.46 -17.51
C LEU A 112 -8.19 16.76 -17.64
N SER A 113 -9.00 17.23 -18.58
CA SER A 113 -10.25 16.57 -19.02
C SER A 113 -9.99 15.12 -19.47
N PRO A 114 -10.96 14.18 -19.29
CA PRO A 114 -10.88 12.80 -19.81
C PRO A 114 -10.48 12.69 -21.28
N PHE A 115 -10.79 13.72 -22.08
CA PHE A 115 -10.54 13.75 -23.51
C PHE A 115 -9.18 14.32 -23.90
N HIS A 116 -8.36 14.78 -22.94
CA HIS A 116 -7.04 15.35 -23.23
C HIS A 116 -6.06 14.28 -23.78
N PRO A 117 -5.25 14.58 -24.82
CA PRO A 117 -4.33 13.62 -25.43
C PRO A 117 -3.32 13.02 -24.44
N ILE A 118 -2.81 13.82 -23.50
CA ILE A 118 -1.88 13.35 -22.44
C ILE A 118 -2.53 12.26 -21.57
N ARG A 119 -3.81 12.44 -21.23
CA ARG A 119 -4.53 11.48 -20.39
C ARG A 119 -4.85 10.20 -21.15
N ARG A 120 -5.25 10.32 -22.42
CA ARG A 120 -5.42 9.16 -23.32
C ARG A 120 -4.11 8.39 -23.50
N ALA A 121 -2.99 9.08 -23.67
CA ALA A 121 -1.67 8.45 -23.73
C ALA A 121 -1.34 7.72 -22.43
N ALA A 122 -1.56 8.34 -21.26
CA ALA A 122 -1.32 7.70 -19.95
C ALA A 122 -2.20 6.46 -19.74
N ILE A 123 -3.48 6.51 -20.11
CA ILE A 123 -4.40 5.36 -20.05
C ILE A 123 -3.95 4.26 -21.00
N LYS A 124 -3.54 4.60 -22.23
CA LYS A 124 -3.04 3.64 -23.21
C LYS A 124 -1.77 2.96 -22.72
N ILE A 125 -0.84 3.71 -22.13
CA ILE A 125 0.38 3.17 -21.49
C ILE A 125 0.02 2.20 -20.36
N LEU A 126 -0.99 2.51 -19.55
CA LEU A 126 -1.40 1.68 -18.40
C LEU A 126 -2.17 0.39 -18.81
N VAL A 127 -3.06 0.49 -19.80
CA VAL A 127 -4.00 -0.59 -20.17
C VAL A 127 -3.42 -1.59 -21.16
N HIS A 128 -2.46 -1.17 -21.99
CA HIS A 128 -1.91 -2.00 -23.07
C HIS A 128 -0.93 -3.08 -22.59
N SER A 129 -1.16 -3.62 -21.39
CA SER A 129 -0.20 -4.44 -20.66
C SER A 129 -0.06 -5.89 -21.16
N TYR A 130 -0.88 -6.45 -22.08
CA TYR A 130 -0.73 -7.84 -22.62
C TYR A 130 -1.56 -8.06 -23.91
N PRO A 131 -1.10 -8.80 -24.94
CA PRO A 131 -0.90 -10.25 -24.85
C PRO A 131 0.46 -10.76 -25.34
N PHE A 132 0.90 -11.81 -24.64
CA PHE A 132 1.97 -12.75 -24.98
C PHE A 132 1.43 -13.76 -26.01
N LEU A 133 2.27 -14.16 -26.96
CA LEU A 133 2.04 -14.98 -28.16
C LEU A 133 1.17 -14.34 -29.26
N ASP A 134 1.80 -13.78 -30.30
CA ASP A 134 2.07 -14.57 -31.51
C ASP A 134 3.11 -13.91 -32.43
N HIS A 135 3.84 -14.76 -33.15
CA HIS A 135 5.03 -14.46 -33.94
C HIS A 135 4.67 -14.03 -35.37
N HIS A 136 4.97 -12.77 -35.79
CA HIS A 136 5.60 -12.47 -37.09
C HIS A 136 5.81 -10.95 -37.34
N HIS A 137 7.07 -10.60 -37.61
CA HIS A 137 7.58 -9.58 -38.55
C HIS A 137 6.97 -8.15 -38.62
N GLY A 138 7.73 -7.19 -38.07
CA GLY A 138 8.18 -6.04 -38.86
C GLY A 138 7.30 -4.77 -38.87
N LEU A 139 7.39 -3.95 -37.82
CA LEU A 139 7.63 -2.49 -37.88
C LEU A 139 7.84 -1.96 -36.44
N PHE A 140 9.09 -2.02 -35.98
CA PHE A 140 9.47 -1.94 -34.56
C PHE A 140 10.04 -0.55 -34.23
N LEU A 141 9.21 0.42 -33.83
CA LEU A 141 9.74 1.59 -33.10
C LEU A 141 8.77 2.35 -32.18
N MET A 142 7.47 2.05 -32.12
CA MET A 142 6.55 2.75 -31.19
C MET A 142 5.44 1.84 -30.63
N GLN A 143 5.73 0.56 -30.36
CA GLN A 143 4.75 -0.36 -29.76
C GLN A 143 5.40 -1.47 -28.90
N THR A 144 6.46 -1.14 -28.15
CA THR A 144 7.13 -2.08 -27.22
C THR A 144 7.11 -1.59 -25.76
N ILE A 145 6.83 -0.30 -25.55
CA ILE A 145 7.07 0.41 -24.26
C ILE A 145 6.08 0.00 -23.14
N ALA A 146 4.87 -0.48 -23.47
CA ALA A 146 3.85 -0.79 -22.47
C ALA A 146 4.00 -2.17 -21.81
N PHE A 147 4.56 -3.16 -22.52
CA PHE A 147 4.88 -4.48 -21.98
C PHE A 147 6.04 -4.39 -20.97
N ASP A 148 6.95 -3.44 -21.19
CA ASP A 148 8.05 -3.17 -20.28
C ASP A 148 7.57 -2.56 -18.98
N PHE A 149 6.60 -1.66 -18.92
CA PHE A 149 6.39 -0.84 -17.71
C PHE A 149 6.18 -1.63 -16.39
N SER A 150 5.26 -2.60 -16.34
CA SER A 150 5.03 -3.38 -15.10
C SER A 150 6.21 -4.30 -14.78
N MET A 151 6.82 -4.92 -15.79
CA MET A 151 8.02 -5.77 -15.64
C MET A 151 9.26 -4.95 -15.28
N PHE A 152 9.38 -3.75 -15.85
CA PHE A 152 10.44 -2.78 -15.64
C PHE A 152 10.39 -2.26 -14.21
N ILE A 153 9.21 -1.90 -13.70
CA ILE A 153 9.05 -1.51 -12.30
C ILE A 153 9.37 -2.70 -11.39
N MET A 154 8.92 -3.91 -11.72
CA MET A 154 9.26 -5.11 -10.95
C MET A 154 10.78 -5.35 -10.91
N CYS A 155 11.45 -5.35 -12.06
CA CYS A 155 12.91 -5.48 -12.17
C CYS A 155 13.62 -4.37 -11.40
N THR A 156 13.15 -3.12 -11.52
CA THR A 156 13.70 -1.96 -10.80
C THR A 156 13.61 -2.15 -9.29
N ILE A 157 12.47 -2.65 -8.77
CA ILE A 157 12.31 -2.95 -7.35
C ILE A 157 13.27 -4.06 -6.92
N LEU A 158 13.38 -5.15 -7.69
CA LEU A 158 14.28 -6.25 -7.37
C LEU A 158 15.75 -5.80 -7.36
N THR A 159 16.17 -5.04 -8.36
CA THR A 159 17.52 -4.46 -8.41
C THR A 159 17.75 -3.53 -7.23
N ASN A 160 16.77 -2.69 -6.85
CA ASN A 160 16.89 -1.84 -5.67
C ASN A 160 17.04 -2.65 -4.37
N CYS A 161 16.30 -3.77 -4.23
CA CYS A 161 16.45 -4.67 -3.09
C CYS A 161 17.84 -5.32 -3.03
N VAL A 162 18.41 -5.70 -4.17
CA VAL A 162 19.79 -6.23 -4.25
C VAL A 162 20.80 -5.16 -3.82
N PHE A 163 20.64 -3.91 -4.27
CA PHE A 163 21.49 -2.80 -3.84
C PHE A 163 21.38 -2.52 -2.33
N MET A 164 20.19 -2.66 -1.74
CA MET A 164 20.02 -2.52 -0.29
C MET A 164 20.63 -3.66 0.52
N ALA A 165 20.83 -4.84 -0.07
CA ALA A 165 21.45 -5.98 0.60
C ALA A 165 22.97 -5.88 0.67
N GLN A 166 23.60 -5.00 -0.14
CA GLN A 166 25.04 -4.79 -0.11
C GLN A 166 25.44 -4.02 1.15
N SER A 167 26.43 -4.55 1.89
CA SER A 167 26.90 -3.99 3.16
C SER A 167 27.75 -2.73 2.99
N GLU A 168 28.50 -2.65 1.90
CA GLU A 168 29.33 -1.49 1.57
C GLU A 168 28.61 -0.64 0.52
N THR A 169 28.25 0.58 0.89
CA THR A 169 27.61 1.52 -0.03
C THR A 169 28.68 2.42 -0.66
N PRO A 170 29.06 2.19 -1.92
CA PRO A 170 30.00 3.08 -2.61
C PRO A 170 29.36 4.46 -2.84
N SER A 171 30.17 5.50 -3.00
CA SER A 171 29.71 6.89 -3.16
C SER A 171 28.76 7.10 -4.35
N TRP A 172 28.84 6.25 -5.38
CA TRP A 172 27.95 6.29 -6.54
C TRP A 172 26.54 5.74 -6.27
N ASN A 173 26.33 5.00 -5.17
CA ASN A 173 25.02 4.44 -4.82
C ASN A 173 23.96 5.54 -4.63
N LYS A 174 24.37 6.74 -4.20
CA LYS A 174 23.48 7.89 -4.05
C LYS A 174 22.82 8.29 -5.38
N TYR A 175 23.56 8.27 -6.49
CA TYR A 175 23.00 8.57 -7.82
C TYR A 175 22.02 7.49 -8.30
N VAL A 176 22.30 6.23 -7.97
CA VAL A 176 21.43 5.10 -8.28
C VAL A 176 20.13 5.18 -7.47
N GLU A 177 20.19 5.55 -6.18
CA GLU A 177 19.03 5.78 -5.33
C GLU A 177 18.14 6.93 -5.84
N TYR A 178 18.73 8.01 -6.36
CA TYR A 178 17.98 9.08 -7.03
C TYR A 178 17.31 8.59 -8.30
N THR A 179 18.01 7.77 -9.08
CA THR A 179 17.47 7.20 -10.33
C THR A 179 16.25 6.33 -10.02
N PHE A 180 16.33 5.46 -9.00
CA PHE A 180 15.18 4.67 -8.55
C PHE A 180 14.02 5.53 -8.04
N THR A 181 14.31 6.58 -7.27
CA THR A 181 13.29 7.51 -6.78
C THR A 181 12.59 8.21 -7.95
N GLY A 182 13.34 8.68 -8.95
CA GLY A 182 12.79 9.28 -10.16
C GLY A 182 11.90 8.34 -10.96
N ILE A 183 12.31 7.06 -11.11
CA ILE A 183 11.50 6.03 -11.77
C ILE A 183 10.17 5.83 -11.04
N TYR A 184 10.17 5.73 -9.70
CA TYR A 184 8.94 5.56 -8.92
C TYR A 184 8.04 6.79 -8.98
N THR A 185 8.61 7.99 -8.95
CA THR A 185 7.86 9.24 -9.14
C THR A 185 7.19 9.28 -10.51
N PHE A 186 7.91 8.92 -11.57
CA PHE A 186 7.37 8.88 -12.92
C PHE A 186 6.22 7.87 -13.04
N GLU A 187 6.37 6.71 -12.41
CA GLU A 187 5.31 5.70 -12.41
C GLU A 187 4.04 6.19 -11.72
N SER A 188 4.18 6.70 -10.49
CA SER A 188 3.04 7.24 -9.75
C SER A 188 2.41 8.42 -10.49
N LEU A 189 3.20 9.26 -11.13
CA LEU A 189 2.69 10.35 -11.96
C LEU A 189 1.83 9.84 -13.12
N ILE A 190 2.29 8.83 -13.87
CA ILE A 190 1.50 8.21 -14.95
C ILE A 190 0.18 7.65 -14.41
N LYS A 191 0.21 6.95 -13.27
CA LYS A 191 -1.00 6.40 -12.64
C LYS A 191 -1.96 7.50 -12.18
N ILE A 192 -1.45 8.59 -11.59
CA ILE A 192 -2.25 9.76 -11.17
C ILE A 192 -2.88 10.44 -12.38
N LEU A 193 -2.13 10.60 -13.48
CA LEU A 193 -2.63 11.20 -14.71
C LEU A 193 -3.71 10.34 -15.39
N ALA A 194 -3.56 9.02 -15.35
CA ALA A 194 -4.54 8.09 -15.92
C ALA A 194 -5.84 8.01 -15.09
N ARG A 195 -5.72 7.86 -13.76
CA ARG A 195 -6.86 7.60 -12.85
C ARG A 195 -7.50 8.86 -12.25
N GLY A 196 -6.76 9.97 -12.15
CA GLY A 196 -7.17 11.20 -11.47
C GLY A 196 -6.70 11.26 -10.01
N PHE A 197 -6.50 12.49 -9.50
CA PHE A 197 -5.83 12.76 -8.21
C PHE A 197 -6.71 12.58 -6.97
N CYS A 198 -7.84 13.31 -6.84
CA CYS A 198 -8.55 13.39 -5.54
C CYS A 198 -10.09 13.51 -5.57
N MET A 199 -10.76 13.54 -6.74
CA MET A 199 -12.13 14.11 -6.82
C MET A 199 -13.24 13.18 -7.35
N THR A 200 -13.22 11.86 -7.08
CA THR A 200 -14.43 10.96 -7.15
C THR A 200 -14.16 9.49 -6.74
N GLU A 201 -15.20 8.66 -6.71
CA GLU A 201 -15.24 7.27 -6.22
C GLU A 201 -14.21 6.26 -6.79
N PHE A 202 -13.56 6.54 -7.93
CA PHE A 202 -12.54 5.69 -8.58
C PHE A 202 -11.15 6.35 -8.63
N THR A 203 -10.79 7.03 -7.55
CA THR A 203 -9.57 7.83 -7.47
C THR A 203 -8.35 7.00 -7.03
N PHE A 204 -7.17 7.39 -7.51
CA PHE A 204 -5.85 6.87 -7.14
C PHE A 204 -5.70 6.61 -5.62
N LEU A 205 -6.11 7.55 -4.76
CA LEU A 205 -5.97 7.45 -3.31
C LEU A 205 -6.94 6.49 -2.59
N ARG A 206 -7.98 5.96 -3.26
CA ARG A 206 -8.94 5.03 -2.62
C ARG A 206 -8.40 3.61 -2.52
N ASP A 207 -7.50 3.23 -3.42
CA ASP A 207 -6.83 1.94 -3.38
C ASP A 207 -5.72 1.97 -2.29
N PRO A 208 -5.80 1.17 -1.21
CA PRO A 208 -4.80 1.18 -0.15
C PRO A 208 -3.39 0.82 -0.65
N TRP A 209 -3.32 -0.01 -1.69
CA TRP A 209 -2.07 -0.38 -2.38
C TRP A 209 -1.38 0.80 -3.04
N ASN A 210 -2.18 1.75 -3.50
CA ASN A 210 -1.70 2.91 -4.20
C ASN A 210 -1.38 4.05 -3.22
N TRP A 211 -2.03 4.07 -2.06
CA TRP A 211 -1.59 4.87 -0.91
C TRP A 211 -0.19 4.46 -0.42
N LEU A 212 0.12 3.16 -0.46
CA LEU A 212 1.48 2.65 -0.20
C LEU A 212 2.49 3.21 -1.20
N ASP A 213 2.19 3.17 -2.50
CA ASP A 213 3.06 3.72 -3.56
C ASP A 213 3.35 5.22 -3.33
N PHE A 214 2.29 5.99 -3.03
CA PHE A 214 2.42 7.42 -2.72
C PHE A 214 3.22 7.68 -1.44
N SER A 215 2.96 6.93 -0.36
CA SER A 215 3.69 7.05 0.90
C SER A 215 5.19 6.78 0.74
N VAL A 216 5.56 5.80 -0.08
CA VAL A 216 6.97 5.48 -0.34
C VAL A 216 7.68 6.64 -1.03
N ILE A 217 7.02 7.29 -2.00
CA ILE A 217 7.58 8.43 -2.73
C ILE A 217 7.69 9.65 -1.83
N VAL A 218 6.65 9.96 -1.06
CA VAL A 218 6.66 11.10 -0.11
C VAL A 218 7.76 10.92 0.92
N MET A 219 7.89 9.73 1.51
CA MET A 219 8.97 9.45 2.46
C MET A 219 10.35 9.58 1.82
N ALA A 220 10.53 9.11 0.58
CA ALA A 220 11.78 9.26 -0.15
C ALA A 220 12.17 10.73 -0.39
N TYR A 221 11.21 11.59 -0.74
CA TYR A 221 11.47 13.03 -0.90
C TYR A 221 11.71 13.73 0.45
N ILE A 222 10.96 13.39 1.50
CA ILE A 222 11.18 13.96 2.84
C ILE A 222 12.58 13.63 3.34
N THR A 223 13.05 12.39 3.14
CA THR A 223 14.41 11.98 3.54
C THR A 223 15.52 12.70 2.76
N GLU A 224 15.18 13.30 1.62
CA GLU A 224 16.12 14.03 0.79
C GLU A 224 16.08 15.55 1.04
N PHE A 225 14.89 16.11 1.26
CA PHE A 225 14.70 17.54 1.48
C PHE A 225 14.96 17.98 2.91
N VAL A 226 14.91 17.07 3.88
CA VAL A 226 15.21 17.37 5.27
C VAL A 226 16.48 16.62 5.66
N ASP A 227 17.59 17.35 5.76
CA ASP A 227 18.83 16.90 6.38
C ASP A 227 18.63 16.74 7.90
N LEU A 228 17.79 15.79 8.29
CA LEU A 228 17.64 15.35 9.67
C LEU A 228 18.89 14.54 10.03
N GLY A 229 19.91 15.26 10.51
CA GLY A 229 21.21 14.70 10.86
C GLY A 229 21.14 13.40 11.65
N ASN A 230 22.05 12.48 11.34
CA ASN A 230 22.40 11.24 12.04
C ASN A 230 21.25 10.35 12.60
N VAL A 231 20.02 10.47 12.10
CA VAL A 231 18.94 9.56 12.51
C VAL A 231 19.05 8.27 11.69
N SER A 232 19.70 7.25 12.27
CA SER A 232 19.85 5.91 11.69
C SER A 232 18.52 5.34 11.14
N ALA A 233 17.39 5.75 11.72
CA ALA A 233 16.04 5.36 11.31
C ALA A 233 15.67 5.74 9.86
N LEU A 234 16.21 6.84 9.30
CA LEU A 234 15.89 7.27 7.93
C LEU A 234 16.39 6.27 6.88
N ARG A 235 17.45 5.52 7.20
CA ARG A 235 17.97 4.44 6.37
C ARG A 235 16.96 3.29 6.28
N THR A 236 16.27 2.98 7.38
CA THR A 236 15.28 1.89 7.45
C THR A 236 14.04 2.16 6.59
N PHE A 237 13.66 3.42 6.38
CA PHE A 237 12.52 3.75 5.51
C PHE A 237 12.75 3.39 4.04
N ARG A 238 14.00 3.22 3.60
CA ARG A 238 14.31 2.75 2.24
C ARG A 238 13.73 1.36 1.97
N VAL A 239 13.60 0.52 3.01
CA VAL A 239 13.00 -0.82 2.93
C VAL A 239 11.51 -0.76 2.54
N LEU A 240 10.81 0.34 2.83
CA LEU A 240 9.41 0.50 2.42
C LEU A 240 9.22 0.42 0.90
N ARG A 241 10.26 0.72 0.11
CA ARG A 241 10.25 0.54 -1.36
C ARG A 241 10.09 -0.92 -1.76
N ALA A 242 10.59 -1.87 -0.99
CA ALA A 242 10.41 -3.30 -1.25
C ALA A 242 8.93 -3.72 -1.12
N LEU A 243 8.15 -3.06 -0.24
CA LEU A 243 6.71 -3.30 -0.10
C LEU A 243 5.92 -2.93 -1.36
N LYS A 244 6.48 -2.08 -2.22
CA LYS A 244 5.90 -1.76 -3.54
C LYS A 244 5.67 -3.00 -4.39
N THR A 245 6.47 -4.06 -4.22
CA THR A 245 6.28 -5.36 -4.87
C THR A 245 4.87 -5.92 -4.66
N ILE A 246 4.29 -5.71 -3.47
CA ILE A 246 2.93 -6.12 -3.14
C ILE A 246 1.90 -5.38 -4.00
N SER A 247 2.14 -4.10 -4.29
CA SER A 247 1.26 -3.30 -5.15
C SER A 247 1.35 -3.66 -6.64
N VAL A 248 2.48 -4.19 -7.10
CA VAL A 248 2.76 -4.56 -8.50
C VAL A 248 2.22 -5.96 -8.81
N ILE A 249 2.39 -6.92 -7.91
CA ILE A 249 1.93 -8.30 -8.10
C ILE A 249 0.49 -8.44 -7.63
N SER A 250 -0.46 -8.52 -8.57
CA SER A 250 -1.89 -8.67 -8.25
C SER A 250 -2.21 -9.88 -7.36
N GLY A 251 -1.48 -10.99 -7.51
CA GLY A 251 -1.67 -12.17 -6.66
C GLY A 251 -1.27 -11.94 -5.19
N LEU A 252 -0.26 -11.11 -4.94
CA LEU A 252 0.23 -10.82 -3.60
C LEU A 252 -0.75 -9.96 -2.79
N LYS A 253 -1.55 -9.12 -3.47
CA LYS A 253 -2.64 -8.34 -2.85
C LYS A 253 -3.68 -9.22 -2.18
N THR A 254 -4.06 -10.33 -2.83
CA THR A 254 -5.04 -11.28 -2.29
C THR A 254 -4.50 -11.95 -1.03
N ILE A 255 -3.23 -12.36 -1.06
CA ILE A 255 -2.58 -13.02 0.08
C ILE A 255 -2.50 -12.08 1.28
N VAL A 256 -2.02 -10.84 1.08
CA VAL A 256 -1.92 -9.86 2.17
C VAL A 256 -3.31 -9.46 2.68
N GLY A 257 -4.31 -9.36 1.80
CA GLY A 257 -5.71 -9.15 2.20
C GLY A 257 -6.23 -10.26 3.11
N ALA A 258 -6.00 -11.53 2.75
CA ALA A 258 -6.35 -12.70 3.56
C ALA A 258 -5.59 -12.72 4.90
N LEU A 259 -4.33 -12.30 4.91
CA LEU A 259 -3.53 -12.17 6.13
C LEU A 259 -4.12 -11.12 7.08
N ILE A 260 -4.45 -9.93 6.57
CA ILE A 260 -5.08 -8.86 7.38
C ILE A 260 -6.44 -9.31 7.92
N GLN A 261 -7.22 -10.03 7.12
CA GLN A 261 -8.50 -10.58 7.57
C GLN A 261 -8.31 -11.62 8.68
N SER A 262 -7.27 -12.45 8.59
CA SER A 262 -6.91 -13.43 9.61
C SER A 262 -6.53 -12.75 10.93
N VAL A 263 -5.74 -11.67 10.88
CA VAL A 263 -5.36 -10.89 12.07
C VAL A 263 -6.59 -10.30 12.77
N LYS A 264 -7.57 -9.79 12.01
CA LYS A 264 -8.82 -9.26 12.59
C LYS A 264 -9.60 -10.33 13.38
N LYS A 265 -9.58 -11.58 12.93
CA LYS A 265 -10.22 -12.69 13.65
C LYS A 265 -9.45 -13.11 14.91
N LEU A 266 -8.13 -12.94 14.90
CA LEU A 266 -7.27 -13.23 16.06
C LEU A 266 -7.29 -12.12 17.13
N ALA A 267 -7.88 -10.96 16.85
CA ALA A 267 -7.89 -9.82 17.77
C ALA A 267 -8.51 -10.17 19.14
N ASP A 268 -9.56 -10.98 19.16
CA ASP A 268 -10.21 -11.44 20.40
C ASP A 268 -9.27 -12.31 21.25
N VAL A 269 -8.61 -13.29 20.61
CA VAL A 269 -7.62 -14.15 21.26
C VAL A 269 -6.41 -13.34 21.75
N MET A 270 -5.99 -12.31 21.00
CA MET A 270 -4.92 -11.40 21.41
C MET A 270 -5.31 -10.62 22.68
N ILE A 271 -6.56 -10.14 22.79
CA ILE A 271 -7.05 -9.45 23.99
C ILE A 271 -7.03 -10.38 25.21
N LEU A 272 -7.56 -11.60 25.06
CA LEU A 272 -7.53 -12.60 26.14
C LEU A 272 -6.10 -12.94 26.59
N THR A 273 -5.19 -13.08 25.61
CA THR A 273 -3.78 -13.38 25.89
C THR A 273 -3.11 -12.24 26.64
N VAL A 274 -3.31 -10.98 26.21
CA VAL A 274 -2.76 -9.81 26.91
C VAL A 274 -3.33 -9.70 28.32
N PHE A 275 -4.63 -9.95 28.51
CA PHE A 275 -5.25 -9.97 29.84
C PHE A 275 -4.61 -11.03 30.75
N CYS A 276 -4.48 -12.26 30.26
CA CYS A 276 -3.89 -13.37 31.02
C CYS A 276 -2.42 -13.10 31.39
N LEU A 277 -1.62 -12.64 30.43
CA LEU A 277 -0.22 -12.25 30.65
C LEU A 277 -0.12 -11.10 31.65
N SER A 278 -1.07 -10.15 31.66
CA SER A 278 -1.07 -9.05 32.63
C SER A 278 -1.31 -9.53 34.06
N VAL A 279 -2.22 -10.49 34.28
CA VAL A 279 -2.49 -11.06 35.61
C VAL A 279 -1.26 -11.82 36.11
N PHE A 280 -0.66 -12.67 35.26
CA PHE A 280 0.57 -13.37 35.62
C PHE A 280 1.75 -12.42 35.85
N ALA A 281 1.84 -11.33 35.09
CA ALA A 281 2.86 -10.32 35.30
C ALA A 281 2.70 -9.61 36.66
N LEU A 282 1.47 -9.32 37.09
CA LEU A 282 1.21 -8.73 38.42
C LEU A 282 1.57 -9.68 39.56
N ILE A 283 1.16 -10.95 39.45
CA ILE A 283 1.51 -11.98 40.43
C ILE A 283 3.03 -12.18 40.48
N GLY A 284 3.67 -12.31 39.31
CA GLY A 284 5.12 -12.47 39.18
C GLY A 284 5.89 -11.27 39.72
N LEU A 285 5.42 -10.05 39.47
CA LEU A 285 6.03 -8.86 40.05
C LEU A 285 5.96 -8.89 41.57
N GLN A 286 4.81 -9.21 42.16
CA GLN A 286 4.66 -9.28 43.63
C GLN A 286 5.52 -10.39 44.26
N LEU A 287 5.62 -11.55 43.60
CA LEU A 287 6.41 -12.68 44.12
C LEU A 287 7.92 -12.50 43.96
N PHE A 288 8.36 -11.86 42.87
CA PHE A 288 9.78 -11.81 42.49
C PHE A 288 10.38 -10.40 42.57
N MET A 289 9.65 -9.41 43.12
CA MET A 289 10.17 -8.06 43.33
C MET A 289 11.42 -8.11 44.22
N GLY A 290 12.55 -7.68 43.66
CA GLY A 290 13.85 -7.63 44.36
C GLY A 290 14.57 -8.98 44.50
N ASN A 291 13.88 -10.11 44.33
CA ASN A 291 14.46 -11.44 44.57
C ASN A 291 15.58 -11.76 43.55
N LEU A 292 15.44 -11.31 42.30
CA LEU A 292 16.45 -11.47 41.24
C LEU A 292 17.71 -10.59 41.43
N ARG A 293 17.72 -9.68 42.41
CA ARG A 293 18.89 -8.86 42.75
C ARG A 293 19.73 -9.43 43.90
N HIS A 294 19.31 -10.53 44.52
CA HIS A 294 20.14 -11.19 45.52
C HIS A 294 21.44 -11.66 44.87
N LYS A 295 22.55 -11.11 45.35
CA LYS A 295 23.90 -11.53 45.03
C LYS A 295 24.53 -12.04 46.32
N CYS A 296 25.32 -13.10 46.23
CA CYS A 296 26.14 -13.53 47.36
C CYS A 296 27.22 -12.46 47.58
N VAL A 297 27.11 -11.74 48.70
CA VAL A 297 28.16 -10.82 49.13
C VAL A 297 29.05 -11.59 50.09
N ARG A 298 30.35 -11.54 49.85
CA ARG A 298 31.34 -12.17 50.74
C ARG A 298 31.29 -11.51 52.12
N ASP A 299 31.08 -12.31 53.17
CA ASP A 299 31.08 -11.84 54.55
C ASP A 299 32.52 -11.56 55.00
N TYR A 300 32.82 -10.29 55.30
CA TYR A 300 34.11 -9.82 55.78
C TYR A 300 34.13 -9.61 57.31
N THR A 301 33.04 -9.90 58.02
CA THR A 301 32.99 -9.78 59.49
C THR A 301 33.77 -10.88 60.22
N MET A 302 34.12 -11.97 59.54
CA MET A 302 34.95 -13.05 60.10
C MET A 302 36.47 -12.78 60.04
N PHE A 303 36.91 -11.63 59.52
CA PHE A 303 38.31 -11.17 59.61
C PHE A 303 38.51 -10.17 60.75
N ASN A 304 38.17 -10.58 61.97
CA ASN A 304 38.70 -9.94 63.19
C ASN A 304 40.01 -10.63 63.61
N PHE A 305 41.03 -10.53 62.75
CA PHE A 305 42.41 -10.70 63.20
C PHE A 305 43.26 -9.57 62.64
N THR A 306 43.37 -8.53 63.49
CA THR A 306 44.41 -7.48 63.54
C THR A 306 44.51 -6.52 62.34
N ASN A 307 44.08 -5.27 62.59
CA ASN A 307 44.13 -4.06 61.75
C ASN A 307 43.06 -3.96 60.66
N GLY A 308 41.91 -3.36 61.04
CA GLY A 308 40.70 -3.16 60.23
C GLY A 308 40.87 -2.33 58.95
N SER A 309 41.55 -2.90 57.97
CA SER A 309 41.66 -2.39 56.59
C SER A 309 41.35 -3.54 55.63
N LEU A 310 40.39 -3.33 54.74
CA LEU A 310 39.85 -4.35 53.84
C LEU A 310 40.61 -4.26 52.50
N TYR A 311 41.43 -5.27 52.19
CA TYR A 311 42.22 -5.32 50.95
C TYR A 311 41.56 -6.27 49.94
N LEU A 312 41.18 -5.74 48.77
CA LEU A 312 40.69 -6.54 47.65
C LEU A 312 41.25 -5.97 46.33
N ASP A 313 41.94 -6.83 45.56
CA ASP A 313 42.45 -6.51 44.22
C ASP A 313 43.21 -5.17 44.12
N GLY A 314 44.11 -4.92 45.09
CA GLY A 314 44.93 -3.72 45.15
C GLY A 314 44.25 -2.45 45.68
N ARG A 315 42.96 -2.51 46.06
CA ARG A 315 42.24 -1.40 46.72
C ARG A 315 42.01 -1.65 48.20
N THR A 316 42.12 -0.57 48.98
CA THR A 316 41.93 -0.53 50.44
C THR A 316 40.70 0.27 50.80
N TRP A 317 39.86 -0.30 51.67
CA TRP A 317 38.76 0.43 52.29
C TRP A 317 38.94 0.43 53.80
N ASN A 318 38.80 1.61 54.40
CA ASN A 318 38.99 1.81 55.83
C ASN A 318 37.75 1.44 56.63
N ASN A 319 36.55 1.61 56.06
CA ASN A 319 35.27 1.31 56.69
C ASN A 319 34.35 0.47 55.79
N SER A 320 33.50 -0.34 56.42
CA SER A 320 32.52 -1.22 55.76
C SER A 320 31.43 -0.45 54.99
N GLU A 321 31.06 0.75 55.44
CA GLU A 321 30.07 1.62 54.77
C GLU A 321 30.59 2.23 53.46
N GLU A 322 31.87 2.57 53.43
CA GLU A 322 32.56 3.10 52.24
C GLU A 322 32.71 2.02 51.18
N PHE A 323 32.95 0.77 51.61
CA PHE A 323 32.91 -0.38 50.73
C PHE A 323 31.48 -0.58 50.17
N LEU A 324 30.41 -0.59 50.97
CA LEU A 324 29.03 -0.86 50.54
C LEU A 324 28.44 0.16 49.55
N SER A 325 28.95 1.38 49.52
CA SER A 325 28.45 2.46 48.66
C SER A 325 29.12 2.53 47.28
N ASP A 326 30.14 1.70 47.02
CA ASP A 326 30.93 1.76 45.77
C ASP A 326 30.19 1.09 44.58
N PRO A 327 29.88 1.85 43.50
CA PRO A 327 29.22 1.33 42.30
C PRO A 327 30.06 0.29 41.53
N GLY A 328 31.38 0.19 41.79
CA GLY A 328 32.28 -0.81 41.17
C GLY A 328 32.06 -2.25 41.64
N LYS A 329 31.25 -2.48 42.68
CA LYS A 329 31.00 -3.81 43.26
C LYS A 329 30.20 -4.78 42.40
N LEU A 330 29.52 -4.28 41.36
CA LEU A 330 28.74 -5.13 40.47
C LEU A 330 29.61 -6.13 39.68
N LEU A 331 30.93 -5.95 39.66
CA LEU A 331 31.91 -6.77 38.94
C LEU A 331 32.47 -7.97 39.74
N PHE A 332 32.39 -7.97 41.08
CA PHE A 332 33.01 -9.01 41.92
C PHE A 332 32.02 -10.07 42.42
N ALA A 333 30.93 -10.27 41.68
CA ALA A 333 30.04 -11.41 41.88
C ALA A 333 30.51 -12.60 41.02
N LEU A 334 31.59 -13.24 41.46
CA LEU A 334 31.96 -14.63 41.17
C LEU A 334 32.98 -15.13 42.20
#